data_AF-A0A917FS36-F1
#
_entry.id   AF-A0A917FS36-F1
#
_cell.length_a   1.000
_cell.length_b   1.000
_cell.length_c   1.000
_cell.angle_alpha   90.00
_cell.angle_beta   90.00
_cell.angle_gamma   90.00
#
_symmetry.space_group_name_H-M   'P 1'
#
loop_
_entity.id
_entity.type
_entity.pdbx_description
1 polymer ?
#
loop_
_entity_poly.entity_id
_entity_poly.type
_entity_poly.pdbx_seq_one_letter_code
_entity_poly.pdbx_strand_id
1 'polypeptide(L)'
;MFGLTIEKLFIVAIIGGLVLGPSRLPDYAHQLTRAIRALKNFVETTHTAAEHEMGMPLRRSQWQSLDLQQYDPRRIVRDALQDTTAKTDVTDVTEQAARVRPGQKYIITGTTSHPVRTLIASLPADDPRRIAADVGQSTSSIGDDAPHTVELQSVELQSVGLQSKVQPSEKVA
;
A
#
# COMPACT_ATOMS: atom_id res chain seq x y z
N MET A 1 10.64 15.05 28.59
CA MET A 1 9.86 14.04 27.85
C MET A 1 9.36 13.00 28.84
N PHE A 2 8.06 12.96 29.11
CA PHE A 2 7.49 12.00 30.07
C PHE A 2 7.71 10.59 29.55
N GLY A 3 8.53 9.79 30.23
CA GLY A 3 8.81 8.40 29.89
C GLY A 3 7.64 7.47 30.19
N LEU A 4 6.43 7.85 29.75
CA LEU A 4 5.17 7.12 29.86
C LEU A 4 5.12 6.05 28.78
N THR A 5 5.52 4.84 29.15
CA THR A 5 5.24 3.64 28.37
C THR A 5 3.87 3.09 28.75
N ILE A 6 3.28 2.29 27.85
CA ILE A 6 1.97 1.64 28.08
C ILE A 6 1.98 0.84 29.39
N GLU A 7 3.08 0.15 29.68
CA GLU A 7 3.30 -0.57 30.94
C GLU A 7 3.17 0.35 32.17
N LYS A 8 3.84 1.51 32.15
CA LYS A 8 3.77 2.46 33.27
C LYS A 8 2.38 3.06 33.42
N LEU A 9 1.69 3.35 32.31
CA LEU A 9 0.30 3.81 32.35
C LEU A 9 -0.61 2.77 33.01
N PHE A 10 -0.42 1.48 32.69
CA PHE A 10 -1.19 0.39 33.26
C PHE A 10 -0.94 0.23 34.76
N ILE A 11 0.32 0.31 35.19
CA ILE A 11 0.71 0.30 36.61
C ILE A 11 0.06 1.48 37.35
N VAL A 12 0.11 2.68 36.78
CA VAL A 12 -0.52 3.87 37.36
C VAL A 12 -2.03 3.72 37.43
N ALA A 13 -2.67 3.15 36.42
CA ALA A 13 -4.11 2.89 36.42
C ALA A 13 -4.52 1.90 37.52
N ILE A 14 -3.74 0.83 37.73
CA ILE A 14 -3.97 -0.12 38.83
C ILE A 14 -3.81 0.58 40.18
N ILE A 15 -2.71 1.30 40.39
CA ILE A 15 -2.45 1.99 41.67
C ILE A 15 -3.54 3.03 41.92
N GLY A 16 -3.86 3.86 40.93
CA GLY A 16 -4.92 4.86 41.02
C GLY A 16 -6.28 4.23 41.31
N GLY A 17 -6.60 3.11 40.65
CA GLY A 17 -7.82 2.36 40.91
C GLY A 17 -7.89 1.74 42.29
N LEU A 18 -6.76 1.27 42.83
CA LEU A 18 -6.71 0.72 44.18
C LEU A 18 -6.86 1.83 45.24
N VAL A 19 -6.19 2.97 45.04
CA VAL A 19 -6.25 4.14 45.93
C VAL A 19 -7.64 4.77 45.94
N LEU A 20 -8.27 4.91 44.77
CA LEU A 20 -9.62 5.45 44.64
C LEU A 20 -10.71 4.42 45.00
N GLY A 21 -10.35 3.14 45.00
CA GLY A 21 -11.24 1.99 45.19
C GLY A 21 -11.80 1.48 43.85
N PRO A 22 -11.67 0.17 43.53
CA PRO A 22 -12.08 -0.38 42.24
C PRO A 22 -13.59 -0.30 42.00
N SER A 23 -14.39 -0.24 43.08
CA SER A 23 -15.83 -0.08 43.01
C SER A 23 -16.26 1.32 42.59
N ARG A 24 -15.44 2.35 42.82
CA ARG A 24 -15.78 3.76 42.55
C ARG A 24 -15.37 4.22 41.15
N LEU A 25 -14.32 3.63 40.58
CA LEU A 25 -13.84 3.93 39.22
C LEU A 25 -14.93 3.89 38.13
N PRO A 26 -15.75 2.82 38.01
CA PRO A 26 -16.76 2.75 36.96
C PRO A 26 -17.84 3.83 37.13
N ASP A 27 -18.22 4.15 38.36
CA ASP A 27 -19.20 5.21 38.65
C ASP A 27 -18.70 6.57 38.13
N TYR A 28 -17.42 6.89 38.36
CA TYR A 28 -16.81 8.12 37.83
C TYR A 28 -16.64 8.08 36.30
N ALA A 29 -16.31 6.93 35.72
CA ALA A 29 -16.23 6.76 34.28
C ALA A 29 -17.60 6.98 33.60
N HIS A 30 -18.68 6.54 34.24
CA HIS A 30 -20.04 6.80 33.78
C HIS A 30 -20.38 8.29 33.82
N GLN A 31 -19.99 9.00 34.89
CA GLN A 31 -20.20 10.45 34.97
C GLN A 31 -19.43 11.21 33.88
N LEU A 32 -18.17 10.83 33.66
CA LEU A 32 -17.35 11.41 32.60
C LEU A 32 -17.93 11.13 31.21
N THR A 33 -18.37 9.90 30.95
CA THR A 33 -18.98 9.53 29.66
C THR A 33 -20.26 10.32 29.41
N ARG A 34 -21.08 10.50 30.45
CA ARG A 34 -22.29 11.34 30.37
C ARG A 34 -21.93 12.81 30.08
N ALA A 35 -20.90 13.35 30.73
CA ALA A 35 -20.43 14.70 30.47
C ALA A 35 -19.90 14.88 29.04
N ILE A 36 -19.10 13.92 28.54
CA ILE A 36 -18.61 13.93 27.15
C ILE A 36 -19.77 13.86 26.17
N ARG A 37 -20.77 13.00 26.42
CA ARG A 37 -21.96 12.88 25.58
C ARG A 37 -22.78 14.18 25.57
N ALA A 38 -22.96 14.79 26.74
CA ALA A 38 -23.65 16.07 26.88
C ALA A 38 -22.90 17.19 26.15
N LEU A 39 -21.56 17.23 26.26
CA LEU A 39 -20.72 18.19 25.56
C LEU A 39 -20.80 18.00 24.03
N LYS A 40 -20.72 16.76 23.54
CA LYS A 40 -20.89 16.44 22.12
C LYS A 40 -22.25 16.93 21.60
N ASN A 41 -23.32 16.60 22.31
CA ASN A 41 -24.66 17.03 21.95
C ASN A 41 -24.79 18.56 21.98
N PHE A 42 -24.18 19.22 22.98
CA PHE A 42 -24.16 20.68 23.07
C PHE A 42 -23.46 21.32 21.87
N VAL A 43 -22.26 20.82 21.51
CA VAL A 43 -21.52 21.27 20.33
C VAL A 43 -22.34 21.07 19.06
N GLU A 44 -22.97 19.90 18.87
CA GLU A 44 -23.86 19.63 17.73
C GLU A 44 -25.05 20.60 17.68
N THR A 45 -25.73 20.85 18.81
CA THR A 45 -26.87 21.77 18.85
C THR A 45 -26.47 23.21 18.55
N THR A 46 -25.35 23.70 19.10
CA THR A 46 -24.83 25.04 18.80
C THR A 46 -24.38 25.19 17.35
N HIS A 47 -23.80 24.14 16.77
CA HIS A 47 -23.45 24.11 15.34
C HIS A 47 -24.71 24.21 14.48
N THR A 48 -25.77 23.45 14.79
CA THR A 48 -27.02 23.53 14.03
C THR A 48 -27.69 24.90 14.11
N ALA A 49 -27.67 25.57 15.28
CA ALA A 49 -28.21 26.91 15.43
C ALA A 49 -27.38 27.95 14.66
N ALA A 50 -26.05 27.86 14.75
CA ALA A 50 -25.11 28.71 14.03
C ALA A 50 -25.23 28.56 12.50
N GLU A 51 -25.45 27.34 12.00
CA GLU A 51 -25.71 27.06 10.57
C GLU A 51 -27.01 27.70 10.07
N HIS A 52 -28.05 27.78 10.90
CA HIS A 52 -29.34 28.37 10.53
C HIS A 52 -29.28 29.91 10.48
N GLU A 53 -28.48 30.54 11.34
CA GLU A 53 -28.41 32.01 11.44
C GLU A 53 -27.37 32.63 10.51
N MET A 54 -26.27 31.94 10.21
CA MET A 54 -25.19 32.53 9.41
C MET A 54 -25.40 32.43 7.89
N GLY A 55 -26.42 31.70 7.39
CA GLY A 55 -26.84 31.69 5.97
C GLY A 55 -25.78 31.29 4.94
N MET A 56 -24.55 31.05 5.39
CA MET A 56 -23.42 30.59 4.62
C MET A 56 -23.15 29.17 5.11
N PRO A 57 -23.24 28.15 4.26
CA PRO A 57 -22.87 26.81 4.63
C PRO A 57 -21.37 26.82 4.92
N LEU A 58 -21.00 27.01 6.20
CA LEU A 58 -19.71 26.58 6.70
C LEU A 58 -19.66 25.10 6.35
N ARG A 59 -18.95 24.77 5.27
CA ARG A 59 -19.10 23.49 4.60
C ARG A 59 -19.02 22.40 5.66
N ARG A 60 -20.10 21.61 5.79
CA ARG A 60 -20.06 20.25 6.35
C ARG A 60 -18.80 19.52 5.89
N SER A 61 -18.33 19.77 4.66
CA SER A 61 -17.12 19.17 4.09
C SER A 61 -15.77 19.56 4.72
N GLN A 62 -15.68 20.47 5.70
CA GLN A 62 -14.43 20.74 6.45
C GLN A 62 -14.44 20.18 7.88
N TRP A 63 -15.62 19.91 8.44
CA TRP A 63 -15.79 19.33 9.78
C TRP A 63 -16.11 17.84 9.73
N GLN A 64 -16.75 17.40 8.66
CA GLN A 64 -17.03 16.01 8.35
C GLN A 64 -15.81 15.26 7.78
N SER A 65 -14.79 16.00 7.33
CA SER A 65 -13.45 15.47 7.06
C SER A 65 -12.63 15.24 8.33
N LEU A 66 -13.08 15.72 9.50
CA LEU A 66 -12.43 15.45 10.78
C LEU A 66 -13.00 14.21 11.50
N ASP A 67 -14.14 13.68 11.06
CA ASP A 67 -14.73 12.49 11.68
C ASP A 67 -14.21 11.21 11.01
N LEU A 68 -13.11 10.69 11.55
CA LEU A 68 -12.34 9.56 10.99
C LEU A 68 -13.17 8.29 10.78
N GLN A 69 -14.23 8.10 11.58
CA GLN A 69 -15.11 6.93 11.50
C GLN A 69 -16.06 6.94 10.29
N GLN A 70 -16.25 8.11 9.65
CA GLN A 70 -16.99 8.17 8.38
C GLN A 70 -16.19 7.63 7.18
N TYR A 71 -14.91 7.30 7.37
CA TYR A 71 -14.12 6.53 6.42
C TYR A 71 -14.14 5.01 6.75
N ASP A 72 -15.27 4.48 7.21
CA ASP A 72 -15.41 3.03 7.42
C ASP A 72 -15.42 2.32 6.05
N PRO A 73 -14.33 1.62 5.66
CA PRO A 73 -14.13 1.09 4.32
C PRO A 73 -15.24 0.13 3.89
N ARG A 74 -15.89 -0.52 4.86
CA ARG A 74 -16.99 -1.48 4.58
C ARG A 74 -18.22 -0.79 4.04
N ARG A 75 -18.52 0.43 4.49
CA ARG A 75 -19.69 1.18 4.02
C ARG A 75 -19.47 1.68 2.59
N ILE A 76 -18.28 2.21 2.29
CA ILE A 76 -17.90 2.69 0.96
C ILE A 76 -18.03 1.56 -0.09
N VAL A 77 -17.58 0.35 0.26
CA VAL A 77 -17.71 -0.82 -0.61
C VAL A 77 -19.16 -1.26 -0.78
N ARG A 78 -19.98 -1.30 0.29
CA ARG A 78 -21.40 -1.64 0.15
C ARG A 78 -22.16 -0.64 -0.72
N ASP A 79 -21.92 0.65 -0.50
CA ASP A 79 -22.54 1.71 -1.28
C ASP A 79 -22.10 1.61 -2.75
N ALA A 80 -20.82 1.34 -3.01
CA ALA A 80 -20.32 1.07 -4.36
C ALA A 80 -20.95 -0.17 -5.01
N LEU A 81 -21.11 -1.28 -4.28
CA LEU A 81 -21.80 -2.47 -4.82
C LEU A 81 -23.29 -2.21 -5.12
N GLN A 82 -23.98 -1.48 -4.23
CA GLN A 82 -25.39 -1.16 -4.39
C GLN A 82 -25.64 -0.17 -5.54
N ASP A 83 -24.74 0.80 -5.75
CA ASP A 83 -24.81 1.77 -6.84
C ASP A 83 -24.35 1.17 -8.19
N THR A 84 -23.35 0.27 -8.18
CA THR A 84 -22.90 -0.49 -9.37
C THR A 84 -23.98 -1.41 -9.92
N THR A 85 -24.81 -2.04 -9.08
CA THR A 85 -25.95 -2.86 -9.53
C THR A 85 -26.97 -2.06 -10.34
N ALA A 86 -27.06 -0.74 -10.15
CA ALA A 86 -28.00 0.11 -10.88
C ALA A 86 -27.45 0.64 -12.23
N LYS A 87 -26.13 0.61 -12.47
CA LYS A 87 -25.53 1.35 -13.60
C LYS A 87 -24.38 0.70 -14.35
N THR A 88 -23.89 -0.49 -13.97
CA THR A 88 -22.70 -1.05 -14.63
C THR A 88 -23.05 -2.05 -15.72
N ASP A 89 -22.65 -1.71 -16.94
CA ASP A 89 -22.63 -2.54 -18.13
C ASP A 89 -21.68 -3.73 -17.90
N VAL A 90 -22.20 -4.78 -17.25
CA VAL A 90 -21.50 -6.03 -16.90
C VAL A 90 -20.98 -6.80 -18.12
N THR A 91 -21.36 -6.38 -19.33
CA THR A 91 -21.04 -7.02 -20.59
C THR A 91 -19.54 -6.95 -20.92
N ASP A 92 -18.90 -5.78 -20.77
CA ASP A 92 -17.48 -5.58 -21.12
C ASP A 92 -16.52 -6.32 -20.17
N VAL A 93 -16.85 -6.34 -18.87
CA VAL A 93 -16.04 -7.04 -17.85
C VAL A 93 -16.07 -8.56 -18.04
N THR A 94 -17.22 -9.09 -18.48
CA THR A 94 -17.43 -10.53 -18.69
C THR A 94 -16.72 -11.02 -19.96
N GLU A 95 -16.74 -10.23 -21.04
CA GLU A 95 -15.98 -10.52 -22.27
C GLU A 95 -14.46 -10.50 -22.04
N GLN A 96 -13.98 -9.54 -21.25
CA GLN A 96 -12.57 -9.46 -20.87
C GLN A 96 -12.15 -10.63 -19.98
N ALA A 97 -13.00 -11.06 -19.04
CA ALA A 97 -12.75 -12.24 -18.21
C ALA A 97 -12.71 -13.54 -19.03
N ALA A 98 -13.56 -13.68 -20.05
CA ALA A 98 -13.59 -14.85 -20.94
C ALA A 98 -12.33 -14.95 -21.84
N ARG A 99 -11.65 -13.82 -22.11
CA ARG A 99 -10.42 -13.80 -22.93
C ARG A 99 -9.18 -14.24 -22.15
N VAL A 100 -9.19 -14.20 -20.82
CA VAL A 100 -8.04 -14.57 -19.97
C VAL A 100 -8.08 -16.07 -19.66
N ARG A 101 -7.23 -16.85 -20.35
CA ARG A 101 -7.05 -18.28 -20.05
C ARG A 101 -6.00 -18.46 -18.93
N PRO A 102 -6.18 -19.42 -18.00
CA PRO A 102 -5.15 -19.70 -17.00
C PRO A 102 -3.84 -20.12 -17.69
N GLY A 103 -2.71 -19.53 -17.25
CA GLY A 103 -1.39 -19.74 -17.84
C GLY A 103 -0.91 -18.67 -18.82
N GLN A 104 -1.73 -17.65 -19.13
CA GLN A 104 -1.30 -16.53 -19.97
C GLN A 104 -0.49 -15.50 -19.19
N LYS A 105 0.66 -15.08 -19.74
CA LYS A 105 1.51 -14.02 -19.16
C LYS A 105 1.02 -12.65 -19.59
N TYR A 106 0.83 -11.75 -18.62
CA TYR A 106 0.32 -10.40 -18.83
C TYR A 106 1.21 -9.37 -18.14
N ILE A 107 1.22 -8.15 -18.68
CA ILE A 107 1.78 -6.98 -18.01
C ILE A 107 0.63 -6.17 -17.40
N ILE A 108 0.87 -5.66 -16.20
CA ILE A 108 -0.05 -4.72 -15.55
C ILE A 108 0.53 -3.33 -15.77
N THR A 109 -0.21 -2.49 -16.48
CA THR A 109 0.11 -1.09 -16.74
C THR A 109 -0.94 -0.21 -16.05
N GLY A 110 -0.71 1.09 -15.91
CA GLY A 110 -1.68 2.00 -15.30
C GLY A 110 -1.43 2.31 -13.83
N THR A 111 -2.39 3.01 -13.20
CA THR A 111 -2.28 3.50 -11.82
C THR A 111 -2.79 2.46 -10.82
N THR A 112 -2.42 2.58 -9.55
CA THR A 112 -2.92 1.69 -8.47
C THR A 112 -4.45 1.67 -8.38
N SER A 113 -5.11 2.75 -8.80
CA SER A 113 -6.57 2.85 -8.84
C SER A 113 -7.19 2.31 -10.13
N HIS A 114 -6.43 2.24 -11.23
CA HIS A 114 -6.90 1.77 -12.53
C HIS A 114 -5.81 0.93 -13.23
N PRO A 115 -5.65 -0.35 -12.84
CA PRO A 115 -4.70 -1.24 -13.48
C PRO A 115 -5.27 -1.79 -14.81
N VAL A 116 -4.52 -1.64 -15.89
CA VAL A 116 -4.81 -2.18 -17.22
C VAL A 116 -3.95 -3.41 -17.47
N ARG A 117 -4.61 -4.54 -17.75
CA ARG A 117 -3.95 -5.82 -18.06
C ARG A 117 -3.81 -5.97 -19.57
N THR A 118 -2.58 -6.16 -20.05
CA THR A 118 -2.31 -6.40 -21.47
C THR A 118 -1.56 -7.72 -21.62
N LEU A 119 -2.02 -8.57 -22.54
CA LEU A 119 -1.39 -9.87 -22.81
C LEU A 119 -0.02 -9.66 -23.45
N ILE A 120 1.00 -10.35 -22.96
CA ILE A 120 2.35 -10.25 -23.55
C ILE A 120 2.37 -10.74 -25.00
N ALA A 121 1.51 -11.72 -25.33
CA ALA A 121 1.35 -12.22 -26.70
C ALA A 121 0.74 -11.19 -27.67
N SER A 122 0.05 -10.16 -27.17
CA SER A 122 -0.51 -9.08 -27.99
C SER A 122 0.48 -7.95 -28.29
N LEU A 123 1.66 -7.96 -27.67
CA LEU A 123 2.71 -6.96 -27.95
C LEU A 123 3.42 -7.29 -29.28
N PRO A 124 3.93 -6.27 -30.01
CA PRO A 124 4.76 -6.46 -31.19
C PRO A 124 5.91 -7.45 -30.93
N ALA A 125 6.32 -8.19 -31.96
CA ALA A 125 7.35 -9.23 -31.84
C ALA A 125 8.69 -8.67 -31.34
N ASP A 126 9.02 -7.45 -31.75
CA ASP A 126 10.27 -6.76 -31.40
C ASP A 126 10.20 -6.00 -30.06
N ASP A 127 9.12 -6.11 -29.29
CA ASP A 127 9.01 -5.43 -28.00
C ASP A 127 9.93 -6.11 -26.97
N PRO A 128 10.85 -5.38 -26.30
CA PRO A 128 11.76 -5.95 -25.30
C PRO A 128 11.02 -6.67 -24.16
N ARG A 129 9.78 -6.27 -23.85
CA ARG A 129 8.96 -6.91 -22.81
C ARG A 129 8.51 -8.31 -23.19
N ARG A 130 8.30 -8.56 -24.49
CA ARG A 130 7.96 -9.88 -25.02
C ARG A 130 9.18 -10.78 -25.06
N ILE A 131 10.32 -10.25 -25.50
CA ILE A 131 11.60 -10.98 -25.54
C ILE A 131 12.03 -11.40 -24.13
N ALA A 132 12.04 -10.48 -23.16
CA ALA A 132 12.36 -10.79 -21.77
C ALA A 132 11.40 -11.81 -21.14
N ALA A 133 10.15 -11.84 -21.62
CA ALA A 133 9.17 -12.79 -21.14
C ALA A 133 9.35 -14.21 -21.68
N ASP A 134 9.98 -14.34 -22.85
CA ASP A 134 10.28 -15.59 -23.55
C ASP A 134 11.60 -16.20 -23.08
N VAL A 135 12.63 -15.37 -22.85
CA VAL A 135 13.96 -15.78 -22.35
C VAL A 135 13.89 -16.58 -21.04
N GLY A 136 12.90 -16.30 -20.17
CA GLY A 136 12.70 -17.04 -18.92
C GLY A 136 12.02 -18.41 -19.06
N GLN A 137 11.48 -18.76 -20.23
CA GLN A 137 10.85 -20.07 -20.48
C GLN A 137 11.85 -21.09 -21.04
N SER A 138 12.88 -20.64 -21.76
CA SER A 138 13.92 -21.51 -22.32
C SER A 138 14.81 -22.20 -21.26
N THR A 139 14.74 -21.76 -20.00
CA THR A 139 15.51 -22.33 -18.89
C THR A 139 14.71 -23.34 -18.06
N SER A 140 13.42 -23.56 -18.32
CA SER A 140 12.59 -24.50 -17.53
C SER A 140 12.29 -25.84 -18.24
N SER A 141 12.85 -26.10 -19.41
CA SER A 141 12.72 -27.40 -20.11
C SER A 141 14.02 -28.22 -20.14
N ILE A 142 15.01 -27.88 -19.32
CA ILE A 142 16.26 -28.65 -19.20
C ILE A 142 16.14 -29.53 -17.97
N GLY A 143 15.61 -30.73 -18.20
CA GLY A 143 15.47 -31.78 -17.20
C GLY A 143 15.03 -33.06 -17.88
N ASP A 144 15.96 -33.67 -18.63
CA ASP A 144 16.07 -35.12 -18.89
C ASP A 144 17.24 -35.35 -19.86
N ASP A 145 18.45 -35.59 -19.33
CA ASP A 145 19.41 -36.62 -19.78
C ASP A 145 20.82 -36.43 -19.16
N ALA A 146 21.50 -37.55 -18.99
CA ALA A 146 22.67 -37.85 -18.14
C ALA A 146 24.00 -37.13 -18.53
N PRO A 147 25.10 -37.27 -17.74
CA PRO A 147 26.24 -36.36 -17.76
C PRO A 147 27.24 -36.68 -18.88
N HIS A 148 27.58 -35.67 -19.67
CA HIS A 148 28.71 -35.72 -20.59
C HIS A 148 29.76 -34.66 -20.22
N THR A 149 30.87 -35.16 -19.70
CA THR A 149 32.21 -34.57 -19.68
C THR A 149 32.58 -34.00 -21.05
N VAL A 150 32.90 -32.69 -21.17
CA VAL A 150 33.86 -32.10 -22.14
C VAL A 150 34.25 -30.71 -21.59
N GLU A 151 35.40 -30.55 -20.93
CA GLU A 151 36.73 -30.20 -21.47
C GLU A 151 36.98 -28.69 -21.53
N LEU A 152 38.00 -28.29 -20.76
CA LEU A 152 38.57 -26.95 -20.66
C LEU A 152 39.23 -26.58 -22.00
N GLN A 153 38.87 -25.43 -22.58
CA GLN A 153 39.71 -24.80 -23.58
C GLN A 153 40.13 -23.41 -23.12
N SER A 154 41.37 -23.38 -22.64
CA SER A 154 42.18 -22.21 -22.32
C SER A 154 42.19 -21.20 -23.46
N VAL A 155 41.75 -19.98 -23.17
CA VAL A 155 42.00 -18.82 -24.04
C VAL A 155 43.26 -18.15 -23.51
N GLU A 156 44.39 -18.46 -24.16
CA GLU A 156 45.64 -17.73 -24.03
C GLU A 156 45.95 -17.03 -25.37
N LEU A 157 46.72 -15.94 -25.27
CA LEU A 157 47.24 -15.05 -26.33
C LEU A 157 46.29 -13.89 -26.67
N GLN A 158 46.69 -12.61 -26.68
CA GLN A 158 48.02 -12.02 -26.76
C GLN A 158 47.91 -10.53 -26.39
N SER A 159 48.51 -10.11 -25.27
CA SER A 159 48.64 -8.69 -24.91
C SER A 159 49.86 -8.09 -25.63
N VAL A 160 49.60 -7.41 -26.74
CA VAL A 160 50.58 -6.60 -27.46
C VAL A 160 50.98 -5.41 -26.59
N GLY A 161 52.27 -5.35 -26.25
CA GLY A 161 52.87 -4.28 -25.48
C GLY A 161 52.95 -2.96 -26.25
N LEU A 162 52.72 -1.87 -25.53
CA LEU A 162 53.28 -0.55 -25.83
C LEU A 162 53.65 0.11 -24.50
N GLN A 163 54.93 0.00 -24.18
CA GLN A 163 55.62 0.89 -23.24
C GLN A 163 55.44 2.34 -23.70
N SER A 164 55.21 3.28 -22.77
CA SER A 164 56.03 4.50 -22.66
C SER A 164 55.58 5.40 -21.49
N LYS A 165 56.45 5.47 -20.48
CA LYS A 165 56.91 6.72 -19.85
C LYS A 165 55.94 7.50 -18.93
N VAL A 166 56.03 7.22 -17.63
CA VAL A 166 55.77 8.20 -16.56
C VAL A 166 56.92 8.13 -15.55
N GLN A 167 57.67 9.22 -15.47
CA GLN A 167 58.79 9.45 -14.55
C GLN A 167 58.30 9.54 -13.09
N PRO A 168 59.07 9.09 -12.09
CA PRO A 168 58.93 9.56 -10.72
C PRO A 168 59.90 10.73 -10.47
N SER A 169 59.35 11.87 -10.10
CA SER A 169 60.09 13.05 -9.66
C SER A 169 60.74 12.81 -8.30
N GLU A 170 62.06 12.83 -8.35
CA GLU A 170 63.06 13.18 -7.34
C GLU A 170 62.52 13.91 -6.10
N LYS A 171 62.78 13.34 -4.91
CA LYS A 171 62.74 14.05 -3.63
C LYS A 171 63.96 13.59 -2.83
N VAL A 172 65.02 14.40 -2.86
CA VAL A 172 66.16 14.33 -1.95
C VAL A 172 66.36 15.72 -1.36
N ALA A 173 66.79 15.71 -0.10
CA ALA A 173 67.02 16.83 0.81
C ALA A 173 67.86 17.98 0.24
#